data_AF-F4MWP0-F1
#
_entry.id   AF-F4MWP0-F1
#
_cell.length_a   1.000
_cell.length_b   1.000
_cell.length_c   1.000
_cell.angle_alpha   90.00
_cell.angle_beta   90.00
_cell.angle_gamma   90.00
#
_symmetry.space_group_name_H-M   'P 1'
#
loop_
_entity.id
_entity.type
_entity.pdbx_description
1 polymer ?
#
loop_
_entity_poly.entity_id
_entity_poly.type
_entity_poly.pdbx_seq_one_letter_code
_entity_poly.pdbx_strand_id
1 'polypeptide(L)'
;MAAELALSERTFLRHFCAATGQTPKIWLQHERMHKAKALLERDQINIAGIAEYCGFQTIEGFRNAFRQIVGITPAVYRRQFKYN
;
A
#
# COMPACT_ATOMS: atom_id res chain seq x y z
N MET A 1 23.48 12.28 8.57
CA MET A 1 23.04 10.89 8.34
C MET A 1 21.68 10.73 7.65
N ALA A 2 20.88 11.79 7.40
CA ALA A 2 19.60 11.64 6.67
C ALA A 2 19.72 11.74 5.12
N ALA A 3 20.79 12.34 4.60
CA ALA A 3 20.94 12.60 3.16
C ALA A 3 21.36 11.36 2.34
N GLU A 4 22.12 10.42 2.93
CA GLU A 4 22.59 9.21 2.24
C GLU A 4 21.44 8.21 1.98
N LEU A 5 20.51 8.07 2.94
CA LEU A 5 19.32 7.23 2.80
C LEU A 5 18.36 7.78 1.72
N ALA A 6 18.18 9.11 1.67
CA ALA A 6 17.35 9.76 0.66
C ALA A 6 17.95 9.68 -0.76
N LEU A 7 19.29 9.69 -0.89
CA LEU A 7 19.97 9.40 -2.15
C LEU A 7 19.79 7.93 -2.57
N SER A 8 19.87 6.99 -1.62
CA SER A 8 19.67 5.56 -1.88
C SER A 8 18.25 5.25 -2.35
N GLU A 9 17.22 5.82 -1.71
CA GLU A 9 15.83 5.66 -2.14
C GLU A 9 15.61 6.24 -3.54
N ARG A 10 16.07 7.47 -3.81
CA ARG A 10 15.90 8.11 -5.13
C ARG A 10 16.68 7.40 -6.24
N THR A 11 17.86 6.86 -5.92
CA THR A 11 18.68 6.06 -6.85
C THR A 11 18.03 4.71 -7.11
N PHE A 12 17.58 4.00 -6.05
CA PHE A 12 16.83 2.76 -6.15
C PHE A 12 15.58 2.95 -7.02
N LEU A 13 14.76 3.97 -6.76
CA LEU A 13 13.55 4.27 -7.53
C LEU A 13 13.87 4.54 -9.02
N ARG A 14 14.99 5.20 -9.33
CA ARG A 14 15.43 5.44 -10.72
C ARG A 14 15.88 4.15 -11.42
N HIS A 15 16.66 3.31 -10.74
CA HIS A 15 17.05 2.00 -11.28
C HIS A 15 15.86 1.05 -11.41
N PHE A 16 14.88 1.15 -10.50
CA PHE A 16 13.65 0.37 -10.51
C PHE A 16 12.75 0.72 -11.71
N CYS A 17 12.61 2.02 -12.05
CA CYS A 17 11.95 2.47 -13.29
C CYS A 17 12.58 1.82 -14.53
N ALA A 18 13.92 1.87 -14.60
CA ALA A 18 14.66 1.39 -15.77
C ALA A 18 14.54 -0.13 -15.94
N ALA A 19 14.36 -0.87 -14.84
CA ALA A 19 14.24 -2.33 -14.85
C ALA A 19 12.81 -2.85 -15.04
N THR A 20 11.78 -2.12 -14.58
CA THR A 20 10.38 -2.61 -14.58
C THR A 20 9.45 -1.92 -15.59
N GLY A 21 9.86 -0.80 -16.18
CA GLY A 21 9.03 -0.03 -17.12
C GLY A 21 7.81 0.65 -16.49
N GLN A 22 7.60 0.50 -15.18
CA GLN A 22 6.54 1.16 -14.42
C GLN A 22 7.12 2.28 -13.55
N THR A 23 6.34 3.33 -13.31
CA THR A 23 6.77 4.37 -12.37
C THR A 23 6.83 3.79 -10.95
N PRO A 24 7.79 4.21 -10.11
CA PRO A 24 8.03 3.58 -8.81
C PRO A 24 6.86 3.82 -7.86
N LYS A 25 6.12 4.90 -8.11
CA LYS A 25 4.89 5.25 -7.42
C LYS A 25 3.79 4.19 -7.63
N ILE A 26 3.62 3.71 -8.87
CA ILE A 26 2.61 2.68 -9.19
C ILE A 26 2.99 1.37 -8.52
N TRP A 27 4.25 0.94 -8.70
CA TRP A 27 4.73 -0.29 -8.08
C TRP A 27 4.59 -0.25 -6.54
N LEU A 28 5.02 0.86 -5.92
CA LEU A 28 4.91 1.03 -4.47
C LEU A 28 3.45 1.02 -4.01
N GLN A 29 2.51 1.56 -4.80
CA GLN A 29 1.09 1.45 -4.47
C GLN A 29 0.60 -0.01 -4.54
N HIS A 30 0.99 -0.78 -5.55
CA HIS A 30 0.64 -2.20 -5.61
C HIS A 30 1.20 -2.98 -4.41
N GLU A 31 2.46 -2.75 -4.04
CA GLU A 31 3.09 -3.38 -2.89
C GLU A 31 2.39 -3.00 -1.57
N ARG A 32 2.03 -1.72 -1.39
CA ARG A 32 1.23 -1.26 -0.25
C ARG A 32 -0.13 -1.96 -0.20
N MET A 33 -0.80 -2.15 -1.34
CA MET A 33 -2.09 -2.85 -1.39
C MET A 33 -1.96 -4.34 -1.11
N HIS A 34 -0.86 -4.97 -1.50
CA HIS A 34 -0.58 -6.37 -1.17
C HIS A 34 -0.46 -6.55 0.35
N LYS A 35 0.31 -5.68 1.02
CA LYS A 35 0.42 -5.66 2.49
C LYS A 35 -0.92 -5.36 3.17
N ALA A 36 -1.67 -4.39 2.65
CA ALA A 36 -2.98 -4.04 3.18
C ALA A 36 -3.96 -5.23 3.17
N LYS A 37 -3.99 -6.01 2.07
CA LYS A 37 -4.81 -7.22 1.96
C LYS A 37 -4.47 -8.25 3.03
N ALA A 38 -3.19 -8.56 3.20
CA ALA A 38 -2.73 -9.49 4.24
C ALA A 38 -3.10 -9.04 5.66
N LEU A 39 -3.09 -7.73 5.94
CA LEU A 39 -3.51 -7.19 7.23
C LEU A 39 -5.03 -7.22 7.43
N LEU A 40 -5.81 -6.98 6.37
CA LEU A 40 -7.27 -7.06 6.41
C LEU A 40 -7.75 -8.50 6.65
N GLU A 41 -7.08 -9.49 6.06
CA GLU A 41 -7.38 -10.91 6.23
C GLU A 41 -7.16 -11.42 7.65
N ARG A 42 -6.19 -10.84 8.36
CA ARG A 42 -5.85 -11.25 9.74
C ARG A 42 -6.79 -10.69 10.80
N ASP A 43 -7.64 -9.72 10.46
CA ASP A 43 -8.59 -9.04 11.37
C ASP A 43 -7.96 -8.38 12.63
N GLN A 44 -6.64 -8.29 12.73
CA GLN A 44 -5.93 -7.90 13.97
C GLN A 44 -6.00 -6.40 14.30
N ILE A 45 -6.05 -5.54 13.29
CA ILE A 45 -6.03 -4.08 13.44
C ILE A 45 -7.18 -3.45 12.68
N ASN A 46 -7.66 -2.30 13.14
CA ASN A 46 -8.74 -1.57 12.48
C ASN A 46 -8.25 -0.95 11.14
N ILE A 47 -9.18 -0.51 10.30
CA ILE A 47 -8.86 0.03 8.96
C ILE A 47 -7.97 1.29 9.05
N ALA A 48 -8.10 2.08 10.12
CA ALA A 48 -7.28 3.27 10.34
C ALA A 48 -5.81 2.90 10.56
N GLY A 49 -5.54 1.93 11.45
CA GLY A 49 -4.21 1.41 11.69
C GLY A 49 -3.60 0.80 10.42
N ILE A 50 -4.39 0.06 9.63
CA ILE A 50 -3.91 -0.50 8.36
C ILE A 50 -3.47 0.63 7.39
N ALA A 51 -4.22 1.72 7.33
CA ALA A 51 -3.87 2.87 6.50
C ALA A 51 -2.52 3.47 6.93
N GLU A 52 -2.32 3.68 8.23
CA GLU A 52 -1.06 4.17 8.80
C GLU A 52 0.11 3.21 8.52
N TYR A 53 -0.07 1.91 8.75
CA TYR A 53 0.93 0.87 8.44
C TYR A 53 1.30 0.82 6.96
N CYS A 54 0.36 1.13 6.07
CA CYS A 54 0.58 1.21 4.63
C CYS A 54 1.13 2.58 4.17
N GLY A 55 1.44 3.49 5.11
CA GLY A 55 2.03 4.79 4.86
C GLY A 55 1.08 5.82 4.26
N PHE A 56 -0.22 5.71 4.55
CA PHE A 56 -1.22 6.72 4.18
C PHE A 56 -1.41 7.72 5.31
N GLN A 57 -1.44 9.01 4.96
CA GLN A 57 -1.68 10.09 5.92
C GLN A 57 -3.15 10.19 6.35
N THR A 58 -4.07 9.71 5.50
CA THR A 58 -5.50 9.74 5.76
C THR A 58 -6.16 8.43 5.38
N ILE A 59 -7.22 8.08 6.11
CA ILE A 59 -8.00 6.86 5.89
C ILE A 59 -8.73 6.94 4.54
N GLU A 60 -9.21 8.14 4.17
CA GLU A 60 -9.87 8.41 2.89
C GLU A 60 -8.92 8.16 1.72
N GLY A 61 -7.67 8.62 1.82
CA GLY A 61 -6.65 8.37 0.80
C GLY A 61 -6.37 6.90 0.61
N PHE A 62 -6.27 6.15 1.71
CA PHE A 62 -6.13 4.70 1.68
C PHE A 62 -7.34 4.01 1.03
N ARG A 63 -8.57 4.35 1.45
CA ARG A 63 -9.80 3.77 0.90
C ARG A 63 -9.92 4.00 -0.61
N ASN A 64 -9.61 5.20 -1.07
CA ASN A 64 -9.65 5.55 -2.49
C ASN A 64 -8.62 4.75 -3.29
N ALA A 65 -7.36 4.72 -2.84
CA ALA A 65 -6.31 3.95 -3.51
C ALA A 65 -6.61 2.45 -3.52
N PHE A 66 -7.08 1.91 -2.39
CA PHE A 66 -7.46 0.50 -2.28
C PHE A 66 -8.61 0.16 -3.23
N ARG A 67 -9.65 1.00 -3.30
CA ARG A 67 -10.76 0.78 -4.24
C ARG A 67 -10.31 0.86 -5.69
N GLN A 68 -9.42 1.79 -6.04
CA GLN A 68 -8.89 1.91 -7.40
C GLN A 68 -8.10 0.67 -7.83
N ILE A 69 -7.33 0.06 -6.92
CA ILE A 69 -6.42 -1.05 -7.23
C ILE A 69 -7.11 -2.42 -7.06
N VAL A 70 -7.94 -2.57 -6.03
CA VAL A 70 -8.58 -3.86 -5.65
C VAL A 70 -10.03 -3.94 -6.14
N GLY A 71 -10.65 -2.82 -6.51
CA GLY A 71 -12.01 -2.76 -7.05
C GLY A 71 -13.13 -2.63 -6.00
N ILE A 72 -12.84 -2.96 -4.73
CA ILE A 72 -13.79 -2.87 -3.61
C ILE A 72 -13.19 -2.12 -2.42
N THR A 73 -14.01 -1.73 -1.45
CA THR A 73 -13.51 -1.03 -0.26
C THR A 73 -12.81 -2.00 0.71
N PRO A 74 -11.85 -1.52 1.53
CA PRO A 74 -11.18 -2.35 2.55
C PRO A 74 -12.16 -3.06 3.50
N ALA A 75 -13.27 -2.38 3.85
CA ALA A 75 -14.29 -2.94 4.72
C ALA A 75 -15.05 -4.10 4.07
N VAL A 76 -15.39 -3.98 2.78
CA VAL A 76 -16.05 -5.06 2.02
C VAL A 76 -15.07 -6.23 1.86
N TYR A 77 -13.82 -5.95 1.50
CA TYR A 77 -12.77 -6.97 1.38
C TYR A 77 -12.62 -7.75 2.69
N ARG A 78 -12.43 -7.08 3.82
CA ARG A 78 -12.31 -7.71 5.15
C ARG A 78 -13.52 -8.59 5.50
N ARG A 79 -14.73 -8.16 5.17
CA ARG A 79 -15.94 -8.97 5.41
C ARG A 79 -15.94 -10.25 4.60
N GLN A 80 -15.49 -10.23 3.34
CA GLN A 80 -15.45 -11.44 2.50
C GLN A 80 -14.58 -12.54 3.09
N PHE A 81 -13.44 -12.18 3.71
CA PHE A 81 -12.55 -13.14 4.36
C PHE A 81 -12.99 -13.56 5.77
N LYS A 82 -13.87 -12.79 6.42
CA LYS A 82 -14.39 -13.14 7.75
C LYS A 82 -15.37 -14.32 7.72
N TYR A 83 -15.96 -14.62 6.56
CA TYR A 83 -16.95 -15.69 6.38
C TYR A 83 -16.40 -16.91 5.64
N ASN A 84 -15.08 -16.97 5.41
CA ASN A 84 -14.38 -18.08 4.78
C ASN A 84 -13.44 -18.76 5.78
#